data_AF-I6APA1-F1
#
_entry.id   AF-I6APA1-F1
#
_cell.length_a   1.000
_cell.length_b   1.000
_cell.length_c   1.000
_cell.angle_alpha   90.00
_cell.angle_beta   90.00
_cell.angle_gamma   90.00
#
_symmetry.space_group_name_H-M   'P 1'
#
loop_
_entity.id
_entity.type
_entity.pdbx_description
1 polymer ?
#
loop_
_entity_poly.entity_id
_entity_poly.type
_entity_poly.pdbx_seq_one_letter_code
_entity_poly.pdbx_strand_id
1 'polypeptide(L)'
;MCDFHSIVVRRDGAKAHVAANSHSGAVAAAAWRENDQLASLRGSFFFVEAEWDCEGKFPGVDRISRNDPNEKQARVIEEHYTNLAKLLADPKEHAERMLFDGGYFSGEEYADVRWRVLHHPDTPKRVVERLARMTLCADAQKPIRSLHPAITRIEGSFAVAEGVKIDAPNLTEVSGSVVVRANATFTAPVLAEVSGSVVVRANATFTAPVLAKSGSVVVGDNATFTAPVLAEVSGSVDVGDNATFTAPVLAEVSGSVVVGDNATFTAPVLAKSGSVVVGANATFTAPVLAEVSGSVVVRANATFTAPVLAKSGSVVVRDNATFTAPVLAKSGSVDVGDNATFTAPVLAEVSGSVDVGDNATFTAPVLAEVSGSVVVRANATFTAPVLAEVSGSVDVGDNATFTAPVLAEVSGSVDVGDNATFTAPVLAEVSGSVVVGANATFTAPVLAKSGSVVVGDNATFTAPVLAEVSGSVVVRANATFTAPVLAKSGSVDVGANATFTAPLLKKGGRK
;
A
#
# COMPACT_ATOMS: atom_id res chain seq x y z
N MET A 1 -24.33 12.01 0.90
CA MET A 1 -25.20 11.69 2.05
C MET A 1 -25.40 12.98 2.80
N CYS A 2 -26.64 13.37 3.06
CA CYS A 2 -26.94 14.42 4.02
C CYS A 2 -26.76 13.85 5.43
N ASP A 3 -26.40 14.70 6.39
CA ASP A 3 -26.22 14.31 7.79
C ASP A 3 -27.56 14.11 8.53
N PHE A 4 -28.68 14.38 7.85
CA PHE A 4 -30.00 14.52 8.42
C PHE A 4 -31.04 13.72 7.65
N HIS A 5 -32.21 13.46 8.27
CA HIS A 5 -33.32 12.87 7.53
C HIS A 5 -33.79 13.88 6.49
N SER A 6 -33.85 13.47 5.23
CA SER A 6 -33.96 14.40 4.09
C SER A 6 -35.09 14.01 3.14
N ILE A 7 -35.98 14.96 2.83
CA ILE A 7 -37.03 14.78 1.82
C ILE A 7 -36.99 15.89 0.78
N VAL A 8 -37.54 15.62 -0.40
CA VAL A 8 -37.84 16.64 -1.41
C VAL A 8 -39.34 16.66 -1.68
N VAL A 9 -39.90 17.86 -1.78
CA VAL A 9 -41.34 18.06 -2.00
C VAL A 9 -41.57 18.96 -3.21
N ARG A 10 -42.14 18.39 -4.26
CA ARG A 10 -42.49 19.08 -5.50
C ARG A 10 -43.62 20.09 -5.29
N ARG A 11 -43.72 21.11 -6.14
CA ARG A 11 -44.75 22.17 -6.03
C ARG A 11 -46.19 21.69 -5.91
N ASP A 12 -46.52 20.53 -6.48
CA ASP A 12 -47.86 19.93 -6.41
C ASP A 12 -48.13 19.14 -5.12
N GLY A 13 -47.12 19.01 -4.24
CA GLY A 13 -47.18 18.26 -3.00
C GLY A 13 -46.65 16.82 -3.11
N ALA A 14 -46.18 16.39 -4.29
CA ALA A 14 -45.53 15.08 -4.39
C ALA A 14 -44.25 15.08 -3.53
N LYS A 15 -44.05 14.02 -2.74
CA LYS A 15 -42.90 13.85 -1.83
C LYS A 15 -42.02 12.70 -2.34
N ALA A 16 -40.71 12.87 -2.28
CA ALA A 16 -39.75 11.80 -2.48
C ALA A 16 -38.72 11.78 -1.35
N HIS A 17 -38.28 10.57 -1.02
CA HIS A 17 -37.29 10.26 -0.01
C HIS A 17 -36.52 9.01 -0.45
N VAL A 18 -35.28 8.86 0.00
CA VAL A 18 -34.49 7.64 -0.13
C VAL A 18 -33.77 7.41 1.19
N ALA A 19 -33.65 6.15 1.61
CA ALA A 19 -33.10 5.77 2.91
C ALA A 19 -31.65 6.23 3.09
N ALA A 20 -30.90 6.40 1.99
CA ALA A 20 -29.56 6.96 1.99
C ALA A 20 -29.50 8.46 2.35
N ASN A 21 -30.63 9.10 2.66
CA ASN A 21 -30.75 10.50 3.05
C ASN A 21 -30.01 11.44 2.08
N SER A 22 -30.47 11.48 0.83
CA SER A 22 -29.87 12.30 -0.23
C SER A 22 -30.97 13.01 -1.02
N HIS A 23 -30.94 14.35 -1.06
CA HIS A 23 -31.89 15.13 -1.86
C HIS A 23 -31.78 14.77 -3.34
N SER A 24 -30.58 14.82 -3.91
CA SER A 24 -30.35 14.47 -5.32
C SER A 24 -30.68 12.99 -5.60
N GLY A 25 -30.37 12.09 -4.66
CA GLY A 25 -30.78 10.68 -4.73
C GLY A 25 -32.30 10.52 -4.77
N ALA A 26 -33.04 11.27 -3.95
CA ALA A 26 -34.50 11.26 -3.92
C ALA A 26 -35.11 11.84 -5.21
N VAL A 27 -34.55 12.94 -5.73
CA VAL A 27 -34.95 13.53 -7.02
C VAL A 27 -34.73 12.54 -8.16
N ALA A 28 -33.56 11.91 -8.20
CA ALA A 28 -33.22 10.91 -9.21
C ALA A 28 -34.12 9.67 -9.13
N ALA A 29 -34.33 9.12 -7.92
CA ALA A 29 -35.21 7.96 -7.70
C ALA A 29 -36.67 8.24 -8.09
N ALA A 30 -37.13 9.48 -7.89
CA ALA A 30 -38.46 9.91 -8.32
C ALA A 30 -38.55 10.27 -9.82
N ALA A 31 -37.44 10.16 -10.56
CA ALA A 31 -37.30 10.60 -11.95
C ALA A 31 -37.72 12.07 -12.14
N TRP A 32 -37.41 12.91 -11.16
CA TRP A 32 -37.68 14.35 -11.23
C TRP A 32 -36.51 15.11 -11.83
N ARG A 33 -36.81 16.29 -12.37
CA ARG A 33 -35.79 17.22 -12.85
C ARG A 33 -35.18 17.98 -11.67
N GLU A 34 -33.86 18.04 -11.62
CA GLU A 34 -33.12 18.87 -10.66
C GLU A 34 -33.45 20.36 -10.80
N ASN A 35 -33.38 21.09 -9.69
CA ASN A 35 -33.53 22.54 -9.71
C ASN A 35 -32.37 23.17 -10.50
N ASP A 36 -32.66 24.02 -11.50
CA ASP A 36 -31.61 24.69 -12.27
C ASP A 36 -31.08 25.95 -11.55
N GLN A 37 -29.86 26.37 -11.88
CA GLN A 37 -29.21 27.55 -11.26
C GLN A 37 -29.98 28.86 -11.47
N LEU A 38 -30.88 28.91 -12.46
CA LEU A 38 -31.74 30.05 -12.78
C LEU A 38 -33.11 29.98 -12.08
N ALA A 39 -33.39 28.91 -11.31
CA ALA A 39 -34.65 28.75 -10.58
C ALA A 39 -34.77 29.75 -9.44
N SER A 40 -33.63 30.13 -8.84
CA SER A 40 -33.51 31.20 -7.84
C SER A 40 -33.92 32.57 -8.40
N LEU A 41 -33.49 32.91 -9.62
CA LEU A 41 -33.85 34.16 -10.31
C LEU A 41 -35.32 34.22 -10.74
N ARG A 42 -35.96 33.06 -10.95
CA ARG A 42 -37.36 32.95 -11.35
C ARG A 42 -38.32 32.77 -10.18
N GLY A 43 -37.83 32.64 -8.95
CA GLY A 43 -38.64 32.31 -7.78
C GLY A 43 -39.43 30.99 -7.96
N SER A 44 -38.95 30.10 -8.82
CA SER A 44 -39.72 28.94 -9.29
C SER A 44 -38.90 27.65 -9.17
N PHE A 45 -38.62 27.24 -7.94
CA PHE A 45 -38.09 25.90 -7.66
C PHE A 45 -39.14 24.83 -8.02
N PHE A 46 -38.69 23.76 -8.66
CA PHE A 46 -39.51 22.59 -8.99
C PHE A 46 -39.89 21.82 -7.71
N PHE A 47 -38.98 21.77 -6.74
CA PHE A 47 -39.17 21.16 -5.43
C PHE A 47 -38.45 21.96 -4.33
N VAL A 48 -38.89 21.75 -3.08
CA VAL A 48 -38.21 22.23 -1.87
C VAL A 48 -37.52 21.05 -1.19
N GLU A 49 -36.29 21.27 -0.76
CA GLU A 49 -35.51 20.36 0.06
C GLU A 49 -35.78 20.69 1.53
N ALA A 50 -36.07 19.67 2.33
CA ALA A 50 -36.26 19.82 3.76
C ALA A 50 -35.48 18.74 4.51
N GLU A 51 -34.73 19.12 5.54
CA GLU A 51 -33.87 18.20 6.30
C GLU A 51 -33.85 18.50 7.80
N TRP A 52 -33.87 17.46 8.64
CA TRP A 52 -33.81 17.58 10.10
C TRP A 52 -33.08 16.40 10.75
N ASP A 53 -32.26 16.66 11.78
CA ASP A 53 -31.54 15.63 12.55
C ASP A 53 -32.45 14.65 13.29
N CYS A 54 -33.72 15.04 13.45
CA CYS A 54 -34.74 14.34 14.22
C CYS A 54 -34.38 14.22 15.70
N GLU A 55 -33.69 15.22 16.25
CA GLU A 55 -33.42 15.33 17.67
C GLU A 55 -34.28 16.41 18.32
N GLY A 56 -34.94 16.04 19.42
CA GLY A 56 -35.80 16.95 20.17
C GLY A 56 -37.13 17.25 19.48
N LYS A 57 -37.66 18.45 19.72
CA LYS A 57 -38.95 18.88 19.17
C LYS A 57 -38.78 19.32 17.72
N PHE A 58 -39.71 18.93 16.87
CA PHE A 58 -39.78 19.38 15.49
C PHE A 58 -39.75 20.93 15.43
N PRO A 59 -38.75 21.55 14.77
CA PRO A 59 -38.52 23.00 14.84
C PRO A 59 -39.47 23.84 13.96
N GLY A 60 -40.32 23.20 13.15
CA GLY A 60 -41.23 23.85 12.20
C GLY A 60 -40.64 23.95 10.78
N VAL A 61 -41.53 23.96 9.78
CA VAL A 61 -41.19 23.91 8.34
C VAL A 61 -40.17 24.97 7.91
N ASP A 62 -40.33 26.21 8.35
CA ASP A 62 -39.50 27.34 7.92
C ASP A 62 -38.03 27.19 8.33
N ARG A 63 -37.74 26.41 9.38
CA ARG A 63 -36.38 26.22 9.89
C ARG A 63 -35.62 25.07 9.21
N ILE A 64 -36.34 24.15 8.60
CA ILE A 64 -35.76 22.93 8.01
C ILE A 64 -35.82 22.92 6.49
N SER A 65 -36.54 23.87 5.89
CA SER A 65 -36.66 23.99 4.44
C SER A 65 -35.55 24.89 3.90
N ARG A 66 -34.83 24.47 2.86
CA ARG A 66 -33.77 25.29 2.24
C ARG A 66 -34.29 26.50 1.47
N ASN A 67 -35.54 26.44 1.00
CA ASN A 67 -36.23 27.51 0.26
C ASN A 67 -37.67 27.62 0.73
N ASP A 68 -38.32 28.76 0.46
CA ASP A 68 -39.70 29.04 0.87
C ASP A 68 -40.70 28.05 0.22
N PRO A 69 -41.35 27.18 1.01
CA PRO A 69 -42.34 26.27 0.49
C PRO A 69 -43.67 26.96 0.24
N ASN A 70 -44.36 26.57 -0.84
CA ASN A 70 -45.76 26.95 -1.01
C ASN A 70 -46.65 26.21 0.01
N GLU A 71 -47.92 26.61 0.14
CA GLU A 71 -48.84 26.04 1.14
C GLU A 71 -49.00 24.50 1.04
N LYS A 72 -48.96 23.93 -0.17
CA LYS A 72 -49.01 22.46 -0.35
C LYS A 72 -47.73 21.79 0.11
N GLN A 73 -46.58 22.35 -0.26
CA GLN A 73 -45.27 21.86 0.16
C GLN A 73 -45.12 21.94 1.67
N ALA A 74 -45.47 23.07 2.27
CA ALA A 74 -45.40 23.30 3.71
C ALA A 74 -46.25 22.29 4.48
N ARG A 75 -47.48 22.02 4.03
CA ARG A 75 -48.35 20.98 4.64
C ARG A 75 -47.72 19.59 4.61
N VAL A 76 -47.14 19.20 3.48
CA VAL A 76 -46.52 17.87 3.32
C VAL A 76 -45.26 17.75 4.17
N ILE A 77 -44.44 18.81 4.25
CA ILE A 77 -43.24 18.85 5.10
C ILE A 77 -43.65 18.79 6.57
N GLU A 78 -44.60 19.62 7.01
CA GLU A 78 -45.12 19.66 8.38
C GLU A 78 -45.66 18.29 8.79
N GLU A 79 -46.50 17.66 7.96
CA GLU A 79 -47.08 16.34 8.24
C GLU A 79 -46.00 15.27 8.38
N HIS A 80 -45.05 15.23 7.45
CA HIS A 80 -44.00 14.22 7.43
C HIS A 80 -43.13 14.30 8.69
N TYR A 81 -42.60 15.48 9.01
CA TYR A 81 -41.72 15.64 10.15
C TYR A 81 -42.46 15.62 11.49
N THR A 82 -43.74 16.01 11.53
CA THR A 82 -44.59 15.80 12.72
C THR A 82 -44.80 14.31 12.99
N ASN A 83 -45.07 13.50 11.98
CA ASN A 83 -45.22 12.05 12.14
C ASN A 83 -43.89 11.40 12.57
N LEU A 84 -42.77 11.83 11.99
CA LEU A 84 -41.45 11.33 12.36
C LEU A 84 -41.09 11.70 13.81
N ALA A 85 -41.34 12.95 14.21
CA ALA A 85 -41.13 13.41 15.58
C ALA A 85 -41.98 12.63 16.59
N LYS A 86 -43.26 12.37 16.27
CA LYS A 86 -44.13 11.53 17.11
C LYS A 86 -43.57 10.12 17.26
N LEU A 87 -43.25 9.48 16.13
CA LEU A 87 -42.71 8.12 16.11
C LEU A 87 -41.44 7.98 16.96
N LEU A 88 -40.50 8.92 16.84
CA LEU A 88 -39.25 8.88 17.58
C LEU A 88 -39.39 9.33 19.04
N ALA A 89 -40.42 10.13 19.38
CA ALA A 89 -40.70 10.51 20.76
C ALA A 89 -41.36 9.39 21.58
N ASP A 90 -42.26 8.61 20.96
CA ASP A 90 -42.90 7.45 21.60
C ASP A 90 -43.10 6.29 20.61
N PRO A 91 -42.05 5.46 20.38
CA PRO A 91 -42.18 4.28 19.54
C PRO A 91 -43.09 3.22 20.14
N LYS A 92 -43.40 3.25 21.45
CA LYS A 92 -44.32 2.27 22.07
C LYS A 92 -45.74 2.47 21.55
N GLU A 93 -46.17 3.73 21.43
CA GLU A 93 -47.49 4.07 20.92
C GLU A 93 -47.56 3.98 19.39
N HIS A 94 -46.52 4.43 18.69
CA HIS A 94 -46.65 4.74 17.27
C HIS A 94 -46.03 3.74 16.30
N ALA A 95 -44.99 2.99 16.71
CA ALA A 95 -44.20 2.20 15.78
C ALA A 95 -45.01 1.12 15.06
N GLU A 96 -45.93 0.42 15.75
CA GLU A 96 -46.72 -0.64 15.13
C GLU A 96 -47.58 -0.15 13.97
N ARG A 97 -48.25 0.99 14.16
CA ARG A 97 -49.14 1.57 13.15
C ARG A 97 -48.36 2.28 12.03
N MET A 98 -47.21 2.86 12.34
CA MET A 98 -46.49 3.71 11.38
C MET A 98 -45.46 2.95 10.54
N LEU A 99 -44.88 1.84 11.03
CA LEU A 99 -43.79 1.14 10.33
C LEU A 99 -44.22 -0.15 9.62
N PHE A 100 -45.40 -0.67 9.93
CA PHE A 100 -45.87 -1.94 9.37
C PHE A 100 -47.21 -1.79 8.66
N ASP A 101 -47.56 -2.80 7.87
CA ASP A 101 -48.92 -3.03 7.37
C ASP A 101 -49.51 -1.82 6.61
N GLY A 102 -48.68 -1.10 5.84
CA GLY A 102 -49.06 0.08 5.07
C GLY A 102 -49.00 1.41 5.85
N GLY A 103 -48.36 1.41 7.02
CA GLY A 103 -48.12 2.60 7.82
C GLY A 103 -47.31 3.69 7.10
N TYR A 104 -47.35 4.91 7.66
CA TYR A 104 -46.77 6.10 7.02
C TYR A 104 -45.28 5.96 6.62
N PHE A 105 -44.50 5.16 7.36
CA PHE A 105 -43.09 4.86 7.13
C PHE A 105 -42.84 3.38 6.81
N SER A 106 -43.83 2.66 6.28
CA SER A 106 -43.68 1.23 5.98
C SER A 106 -42.94 0.95 4.66
N GLY A 107 -42.82 1.96 3.79
CA GLY A 107 -42.12 1.86 2.50
C GLY A 107 -40.61 1.63 2.65
N GLU A 108 -40.00 1.04 1.63
CA GLU A 108 -38.57 0.72 1.61
C GLU A 108 -37.69 1.97 1.63
N GLU A 109 -38.21 3.09 1.11
CA GLU A 109 -37.54 4.37 1.17
C GLU A 109 -37.27 4.83 2.61
N TYR A 110 -38.00 4.34 3.62
CA TYR A 110 -37.85 4.70 5.03
C TYR A 110 -37.09 3.63 5.85
N ALA A 111 -36.23 2.84 5.20
CA ALA A 111 -35.39 1.86 5.89
C ALA A 111 -34.44 2.49 6.94
N ASP A 112 -34.13 3.78 6.80
CA ASP A 112 -33.37 4.58 7.78
C ASP A 112 -34.19 4.92 9.04
N VAL A 113 -35.48 5.22 8.88
CA VAL A 113 -36.42 5.41 10.00
C VAL A 113 -36.57 4.10 10.77
N ARG A 114 -36.68 2.96 10.06
CA ARG A 114 -36.70 1.62 10.67
C ARG A 114 -35.44 1.37 11.49
N TRP A 115 -34.26 1.74 10.99
CA TRP A 115 -32.99 1.65 11.72
C TRP A 115 -32.97 2.49 13.00
N ARG A 116 -33.43 3.74 12.93
CA ARG A 116 -33.52 4.62 14.10
C ARG A 116 -34.44 4.05 15.18
N VAL A 117 -35.62 3.56 14.80
CA VAL A 117 -36.58 2.96 15.74
C VAL A 117 -36.05 1.64 16.30
N LEU A 118 -35.39 0.81 15.51
CA LEU A 118 -34.79 -0.45 15.96
C LEU A 118 -33.83 -0.23 17.15
N HIS A 119 -33.06 0.85 17.14
CA HIS A 119 -32.08 1.19 18.18
C HIS A 119 -32.59 2.19 19.23
N HIS A 120 -33.85 2.63 19.14
CA HIS A 120 -34.42 3.52 20.13
C HIS A 120 -34.67 2.77 21.46
N PRO A 121 -34.26 3.34 22.62
CA PRO A 121 -34.30 2.65 23.92
C PRO A 121 -35.71 2.22 24.35
N ASP A 122 -36.73 2.98 23.94
CA ASP A 122 -38.13 2.68 24.28
C ASP A 122 -38.85 1.74 23.30
N THR A 123 -38.20 1.25 22.25
CA THR A 123 -38.89 0.42 21.25
C THR A 123 -39.31 -0.93 21.85
N PRO A 124 -40.61 -1.32 21.76
CA PRO A 124 -41.07 -2.61 22.27
C PRO A 124 -40.35 -3.79 21.60
N LYS A 125 -40.04 -4.85 22.36
CA LYS A 125 -39.37 -6.06 21.84
C LYS A 125 -40.06 -6.66 20.60
N ARG A 126 -41.39 -6.74 20.61
CA ARG A 126 -42.20 -7.21 19.47
C ARG A 126 -42.01 -6.39 18.20
N VAL A 127 -41.74 -5.09 18.33
CA VAL A 127 -41.44 -4.19 17.20
C VAL A 127 -40.02 -4.45 16.71
N VAL A 128 -39.04 -4.55 17.61
CA VAL A 128 -37.65 -4.90 17.27
C VAL A 128 -37.57 -6.24 16.52
N GLU A 129 -38.29 -7.26 16.99
CA GLU A 129 -38.34 -8.60 16.36
C GLU A 129 -38.88 -8.57 14.93
N ARG A 130 -39.84 -7.68 14.65
CA ARG A 130 -40.39 -7.46 13.30
C ARG A 130 -39.41 -6.66 12.43
N LEU A 131 -38.90 -5.53 12.93
CA LEU A 131 -37.97 -4.65 12.20
C LEU A 131 -36.68 -5.38 11.80
N ALA A 132 -36.17 -6.26 12.65
CA ALA A 132 -34.95 -7.03 12.39
C ALA A 132 -35.03 -7.96 11.17
N ARG A 133 -36.22 -8.17 10.60
CA ARG A 133 -36.47 -9.00 9.41
C ARG A 133 -36.85 -8.17 8.18
N MET A 134 -36.81 -6.85 8.29
CA MET A 134 -37.09 -5.91 7.20
C MET A 134 -35.77 -5.34 6.66
N THR A 135 -35.84 -4.63 5.54
CA THR A 135 -34.69 -3.86 5.05
C THR A 135 -34.37 -2.71 6.00
N LEU A 136 -33.10 -2.58 6.33
CA LEU A 136 -32.57 -1.58 7.25
C LEU A 136 -31.50 -0.78 6.52
N CYS A 137 -31.54 0.55 6.63
CA CYS A 137 -30.50 1.42 6.14
C CYS A 137 -29.83 2.12 7.32
N ALA A 138 -28.58 1.75 7.58
CA ALA A 138 -27.80 2.26 8.68
C ALA A 138 -27.15 3.60 8.38
N ASP A 139 -26.96 4.35 9.46
CA ASP A 139 -26.22 5.61 9.51
C ASP A 139 -25.06 5.47 10.51
N ALA A 140 -23.83 5.66 10.03
CA ALA A 140 -22.60 5.49 10.82
C ALA A 140 -22.38 6.62 11.84
N GLN A 141 -23.13 7.72 11.75
CA GLN A 141 -23.01 8.84 12.67
C GLN A 141 -23.41 8.44 14.09
N LYS A 142 -24.47 7.63 14.24
CA LYS A 142 -24.99 7.16 15.53
C LYS A 142 -24.56 5.71 15.79
N PRO A 143 -23.61 5.47 16.69
CA PRO A 143 -23.10 4.11 16.92
C PRO A 143 -24.12 3.22 17.59
N ILE A 144 -24.18 1.97 17.12
CA ILE A 144 -25.01 0.94 17.71
C ILE A 144 -24.34 0.34 18.94
N ARG A 145 -25.16 0.01 19.93
CA ARG A 145 -24.76 -0.70 21.15
C ARG A 145 -25.15 -2.18 21.16
N SER A 146 -25.93 -2.61 20.17
CA SER A 146 -26.39 -3.98 20.00
C SER A 146 -26.82 -4.18 18.55
N LEU A 147 -26.77 -5.41 18.04
CA LEU A 147 -27.37 -5.77 16.77
C LEU A 147 -28.27 -6.99 16.98
N HIS A 148 -29.50 -6.95 16.47
CA HIS A 148 -30.43 -8.06 16.65
C HIS A 148 -29.96 -9.27 15.82
N PRO A 149 -29.90 -10.50 16.39
CA PRO A 149 -29.30 -11.65 15.72
C PRO A 149 -30.04 -12.13 14.47
N ALA A 150 -31.30 -11.72 14.26
CA ALA A 150 -32.06 -12.05 13.05
C ALA A 150 -31.69 -11.19 11.82
N ILE A 151 -30.89 -10.13 11.99
CA ILE A 151 -30.49 -9.24 10.90
C ILE A 151 -29.48 -9.97 10.02
N THR A 152 -29.80 -10.07 8.74
CA THR A 152 -28.94 -10.71 7.73
C THR A 152 -28.26 -9.72 6.80
N ARG A 153 -28.84 -8.54 6.58
CA ARG A 153 -28.30 -7.52 5.67
C ARG A 153 -28.51 -6.13 6.23
N ILE A 154 -27.52 -5.26 6.02
CA ILE A 154 -27.60 -3.84 6.38
C ILE A 154 -27.23 -3.02 5.14
N GLU A 155 -28.12 -2.14 4.71
CA GLU A 155 -27.77 -1.11 3.73
C GLU A 155 -27.07 0.06 4.41
N GLY A 156 -26.16 0.74 3.72
CA GLY A 156 -25.44 1.87 4.30
C GLY A 156 -24.36 1.45 5.28
N SER A 157 -23.87 2.42 6.05
CA SER A 157 -22.71 2.25 6.94
C SER A 157 -23.16 2.26 8.39
N PHE A 158 -22.52 1.50 9.26
CA PHE A 158 -22.77 1.57 10.70
C PHE A 158 -21.47 1.61 11.51
N ALA A 159 -21.58 2.10 12.75
CA ALA A 159 -20.49 2.08 13.70
C ALA A 159 -20.89 1.32 14.97
N VAL A 160 -20.03 0.44 15.48
CA VAL A 160 -20.14 -0.13 16.82
C VAL A 160 -19.66 0.91 17.82
N ALA A 161 -20.42 1.14 18.90
CA ALA A 161 -20.06 2.08 19.95
C ALA A 161 -18.78 1.67 20.69
N GLU A 162 -18.09 2.65 21.27
CA GLU A 162 -16.87 2.44 22.05
C GLU A 162 -17.10 1.46 23.21
N GLY A 163 -16.14 0.53 23.42
CA GLY A 163 -16.18 -0.43 24.52
C GLY A 163 -17.30 -1.49 24.42
N VAL A 164 -18.03 -1.55 23.30
CA VAL A 164 -19.16 -2.48 23.13
C VAL A 164 -18.72 -3.74 22.42
N LYS A 165 -19.20 -4.89 22.91
CA LYS A 165 -19.12 -6.16 22.19
C LYS A 165 -20.45 -6.45 21.46
N ILE A 166 -20.38 -6.70 20.15
CA ILE A 166 -21.52 -7.12 19.33
C ILE A 166 -21.18 -8.42 18.61
N ASP A 167 -22.05 -9.41 18.76
CA ASP A 167 -22.04 -10.65 17.98
C ASP A 167 -23.20 -10.60 16.96
N ALA A 168 -22.88 -10.78 15.69
CA ALA A 168 -23.79 -10.69 14.54
C ALA A 168 -23.85 -12.04 13.81
N PRO A 169 -24.47 -13.08 14.41
CA PRO A 169 -24.33 -14.46 13.96
C PRO A 169 -24.89 -14.75 12.56
N ASN A 170 -25.82 -13.93 12.08
CA ASN A 170 -26.51 -14.15 10.80
C ASN A 170 -26.26 -13.03 9.77
N LEU A 171 -25.45 -12.02 10.11
CA LEU A 171 -25.17 -10.91 9.20
C LEU A 171 -24.28 -11.39 8.05
N THR A 172 -24.79 -11.35 6.82
CA THR A 172 -24.09 -11.81 5.61
C THR A 172 -23.53 -10.67 4.77
N GLU A 173 -24.12 -9.48 4.81
CA GLU A 173 -23.75 -8.38 3.91
C GLU A 173 -23.98 -6.99 4.53
N VAL A 174 -23.04 -6.08 4.26
CA VAL A 174 -23.13 -4.64 4.56
C VAL A 174 -22.80 -3.85 3.29
N SER A 175 -23.74 -3.06 2.76
CA SER A 175 -23.48 -2.33 1.49
C SER A 175 -22.63 -1.07 1.65
N GLY A 176 -22.44 -0.60 2.90
CA GLY A 176 -21.53 0.48 3.24
C GLY A 176 -20.36 0.02 4.09
N SER A 177 -19.92 0.88 5.00
CA SER A 177 -18.75 0.65 5.85
C SER A 177 -19.13 0.10 7.23
N VAL A 178 -18.25 -0.71 7.80
CA VAL A 178 -18.34 -1.18 9.19
C VAL A 178 -17.25 -0.48 10.00
N VAL A 179 -17.63 0.31 10.99
CA VAL A 179 -16.68 0.99 11.88
C VAL A 179 -16.74 0.39 13.28
N VAL A 180 -15.71 -0.28 13.73
CA VAL A 180 -15.59 -0.77 15.11
C VAL A 180 -14.83 0.28 15.92
N ARG A 181 -15.51 1.02 16.81
CA ARG A 181 -14.87 2.11 17.59
C ARG A 181 -13.93 1.56 18.66
N ALA A 182 -13.20 2.46 19.31
CA ALA A 182 -12.12 2.09 20.22
C ALA A 182 -12.60 1.11 21.31
N ASN A 183 -11.74 0.17 21.69
CA ASN A 183 -12.01 -0.84 22.72
C ASN A 183 -13.25 -1.73 22.45
N ALA A 184 -13.86 -1.67 21.26
CA ALA A 184 -15.05 -2.44 20.92
C ALA A 184 -14.68 -3.77 20.26
N THR A 185 -15.62 -4.71 20.24
CA THR A 185 -15.46 -6.01 19.58
C THR A 185 -16.64 -6.28 18.68
N PHE A 186 -16.38 -6.65 17.42
CA PHE A 186 -17.40 -7.04 16.46
C PHE A 186 -17.07 -8.42 15.88
N THR A 187 -17.99 -9.37 16.07
CA THR A 187 -17.88 -10.73 15.53
C THR A 187 -19.03 -10.99 14.57
N ALA A 188 -18.74 -11.34 13.32
CA ALA A 188 -19.75 -11.70 12.33
C ALA A 188 -19.34 -12.98 11.58
N PRO A 189 -19.67 -14.18 12.11
CA PRO A 189 -19.15 -15.45 11.61
C PRO A 189 -19.51 -15.76 10.15
N VAL A 190 -20.61 -15.18 9.65
CA VAL A 190 -21.14 -15.45 8.30
C VAL A 190 -21.14 -14.22 7.38
N LEU A 191 -20.48 -13.13 7.79
CA LEU A 191 -20.37 -11.92 6.98
C LEU A 191 -19.46 -12.17 5.78
N ALA A 192 -20.03 -12.12 4.58
CA ALA A 192 -19.34 -12.42 3.34
C ALA A 192 -18.86 -11.16 2.60
N GLU A 193 -19.56 -10.03 2.74
CA GLU A 193 -19.24 -8.81 2.00
C GLU A 193 -19.47 -7.54 2.82
N VAL A 194 -18.51 -6.61 2.72
CA VAL A 194 -18.62 -5.21 3.12
C VAL A 194 -18.25 -4.34 1.93
N SER A 195 -19.21 -3.79 1.18
CA SER A 195 -18.89 -3.06 -0.05
C SER A 195 -18.14 -1.74 0.21
N GLY A 196 -18.28 -1.17 1.42
CA GLY A 196 -17.49 -0.05 1.91
C GLY A 196 -16.24 -0.47 2.68
N SER A 197 -15.75 0.40 3.56
CA SER A 197 -14.53 0.12 4.34
C SER A 197 -14.83 -0.64 5.63
N VAL A 198 -13.92 -1.52 6.04
CA VAL A 198 -13.86 -2.04 7.41
C VAL A 198 -12.85 -1.21 8.19
N VAL A 199 -13.31 -0.45 9.18
CA VAL A 199 -12.46 0.43 10.00
C VAL A 199 -12.50 -0.04 11.45
N VAL A 200 -11.41 -0.64 11.91
CA VAL A 200 -11.21 -1.12 13.29
C VAL A 200 -10.39 -0.08 14.02
N ARG A 201 -10.95 0.66 14.98
CA ARG A 201 -10.25 1.73 15.70
C ARG A 201 -9.36 1.18 16.81
N ALA A 202 -8.63 2.06 17.49
CA ALA A 202 -7.62 1.69 18.47
C ALA A 202 -8.12 0.69 19.53
N ASN A 203 -7.31 -0.33 19.84
CA ASN A 203 -7.63 -1.41 20.78
C ASN A 203 -8.92 -2.20 20.47
N ALA A 204 -9.50 -2.05 19.28
CA ALA A 204 -10.73 -2.75 18.92
C ALA A 204 -10.44 -4.09 18.24
N THR A 205 -11.44 -4.93 18.12
CA THR A 205 -11.32 -6.25 17.49
C THR A 205 -12.44 -6.46 16.48
N PHE A 206 -12.07 -6.90 15.27
CA PHE A 206 -13.00 -7.33 14.23
C PHE A 206 -12.69 -8.77 13.82
N THR A 207 -13.72 -9.62 13.80
CA THR A 207 -13.61 -11.02 13.37
C THR A 207 -14.74 -11.38 12.42
N ALA A 208 -14.39 -11.68 11.17
CA ALA A 208 -15.32 -12.16 10.15
C ALA A 208 -14.68 -13.31 9.34
N PRO A 209 -14.81 -14.56 9.82
CA PRO A 209 -14.12 -15.72 9.29
C PRO A 209 -14.36 -15.99 7.80
N VAL A 210 -15.55 -15.63 7.30
CA VAL A 210 -15.96 -15.87 5.91
C VAL A 210 -16.02 -14.62 5.04
N LEU A 211 -15.53 -13.47 5.54
CA LEU A 211 -15.51 -12.23 4.76
C LEU A 211 -14.67 -12.47 3.53
N ALA A 212 -15.26 -12.33 2.35
CA ALA A 212 -14.60 -12.56 1.06
C ALA A 212 -14.22 -11.24 0.38
N LYS A 213 -15.02 -10.18 0.57
CA LYS A 213 -14.80 -8.89 -0.09
C LYS A 213 -14.94 -7.72 0.86
N SER A 214 -14.03 -6.77 0.71
CA SER A 214 -14.14 -5.45 1.34
C SER A 214 -13.73 -4.31 0.40
N GLY A 215 -14.16 -3.09 0.71
CA GLY A 215 -13.61 -1.85 0.16
C GLY A 215 -12.15 -1.66 0.58
N SER A 216 -11.90 -0.76 1.53
CA SER A 216 -10.61 -0.66 2.22
C SER A 216 -10.67 -1.29 3.61
N VAL A 217 -9.52 -1.72 4.14
CA VAL A 217 -9.40 -2.17 5.53
C VAL A 217 -8.46 -1.24 6.27
N VAL A 218 -8.93 -0.64 7.35
CA VAL A 218 -8.14 0.23 8.23
C VAL A 218 -8.15 -0.37 9.63
N VAL A 219 -7.00 -0.80 10.12
CA VAL A 219 -6.81 -1.37 11.46
C VAL A 219 -5.98 -0.37 12.25
N GLY A 220 -6.60 0.40 13.14
CA GLY A 220 -5.91 1.40 13.96
C GLY A 220 -5.01 0.78 15.02
N ASP A 221 -4.32 1.64 15.78
CA ASP A 221 -3.25 1.21 16.68
C ASP A 221 -3.71 0.20 17.73
N ASN A 222 -2.88 -0.80 18.01
CA ASN A 222 -3.17 -1.91 18.94
C ASN A 222 -4.46 -2.70 18.62
N ALA A 223 -5.07 -2.49 17.45
CA ALA A 223 -6.29 -3.19 17.08
C ALA A 223 -5.99 -4.55 16.43
N THR A 224 -7.02 -5.40 16.37
CA THR A 224 -6.91 -6.73 15.77
C THR A 224 -7.97 -6.92 14.70
N PHE A 225 -7.54 -7.33 13.51
CA PHE A 225 -8.40 -7.72 12.40
C PHE A 225 -8.15 -9.18 12.01
N THR A 226 -9.21 -9.97 11.91
CA THR A 226 -9.14 -11.38 11.49
C THR A 226 -10.23 -11.73 10.47
N ALA A 227 -9.81 -12.05 9.25
CA ALA A 227 -10.67 -12.53 8.17
C ALA A 227 -9.92 -13.57 7.30
N PRO A 228 -9.92 -14.86 7.69
CA PRO A 228 -9.11 -15.89 7.05
C PRO A 228 -9.36 -16.10 5.56
N VAL A 229 -10.56 -15.82 5.06
CA VAL A 229 -10.92 -16.01 3.63
C VAL A 229 -11.14 -14.72 2.87
N LEU A 230 -10.70 -13.57 3.40
CA LEU A 230 -10.77 -12.29 2.70
C LEU A 230 -10.05 -12.44 1.38
N ALA A 231 -10.75 -12.46 0.25
CA ALA A 231 -10.14 -12.69 -1.05
C ALA A 231 -9.73 -11.37 -1.70
N GLU A 232 -10.55 -10.32 -1.56
CA GLU A 232 -10.40 -9.07 -2.28
C GLU A 232 -10.59 -7.85 -1.36
N VAL A 233 -9.63 -6.92 -1.44
CA VAL A 233 -9.71 -5.55 -0.91
C VAL A 233 -9.58 -4.62 -2.11
N SER A 234 -10.69 -4.00 -2.51
CA SER A 234 -10.71 -3.12 -3.70
C SER A 234 -10.01 -1.76 -3.47
N GLY A 235 -9.73 -1.43 -2.21
CA GLY A 235 -8.93 -0.26 -1.80
C GLY A 235 -7.59 -0.66 -1.19
N SER A 236 -7.21 0.04 -0.12
CA SER A 236 -5.95 -0.20 0.59
C SER A 236 -6.16 -0.97 1.89
N VAL A 237 -5.08 -1.59 2.39
CA VAL A 237 -5.00 -2.14 3.74
C VAL A 237 -4.01 -1.30 4.55
N ASP A 238 -4.52 -0.54 5.50
CA ASP A 238 -3.72 0.26 6.44
C ASP A 238 -3.76 -0.39 7.83
N VAL A 239 -2.63 -0.88 8.30
CA VAL A 239 -2.44 -1.45 9.64
C VAL A 239 -1.63 -0.45 10.45
N GLY A 240 -2.21 0.12 11.49
CA GLY A 240 -1.60 1.10 12.39
C GLY A 240 -0.63 0.46 13.37
N ASP A 241 -0.07 1.27 14.25
CA ASP A 241 1.06 0.88 15.09
C ASP A 241 0.66 -0.19 16.11
N ASN A 242 1.54 -1.17 16.35
CA ASN A 242 1.30 -2.32 17.24
C ASN A 242 0.04 -3.14 16.89
N ALA A 243 -0.59 -2.92 15.74
CA ALA A 243 -1.79 -3.62 15.35
C ALA A 243 -1.48 -4.99 14.73
N THR A 244 -2.49 -5.85 14.68
CA THR A 244 -2.40 -7.19 14.09
C THR A 244 -3.43 -7.34 12.98
N PHE A 245 -2.96 -7.69 11.78
CA PHE A 245 -3.79 -8.05 10.64
C PHE A 245 -3.53 -9.52 10.24
N THR A 246 -4.60 -10.32 10.15
CA THR A 246 -4.52 -11.73 9.74
C THR A 246 -5.58 -12.06 8.70
N ALA A 247 -5.13 -12.34 7.46
CA ALA A 247 -5.96 -12.80 6.35
C ALA A 247 -5.22 -13.84 5.49
N PRO A 248 -5.14 -15.11 5.94
CA PRO A 248 -4.51 -16.22 5.22
C PRO A 248 -4.73 -16.29 3.71
N VAL A 249 -5.96 -16.05 3.22
CA VAL A 249 -6.33 -16.20 1.80
C VAL A 249 -6.61 -14.85 1.11
N LEU A 250 -6.01 -13.75 1.61
CA LEU A 250 -5.98 -12.48 0.89
C LEU A 250 -5.33 -12.67 -0.47
N ALA A 251 -6.09 -12.56 -1.56
CA ALA A 251 -5.57 -12.77 -2.91
C ALA A 251 -5.16 -11.43 -3.55
N GLU A 252 -5.95 -10.37 -3.36
CA GLU A 252 -5.71 -9.08 -4.01
C GLU A 252 -6.01 -7.89 -3.08
N VAL A 253 -5.08 -6.93 -3.09
CA VAL A 253 -5.28 -5.56 -2.61
C VAL A 253 -5.04 -4.62 -3.78
N SER A 254 -6.07 -3.98 -4.33
CA SER A 254 -5.90 -3.11 -5.50
C SER A 254 -5.09 -1.83 -5.17
N GLY A 255 -5.14 -1.39 -3.91
CA GLY A 255 -4.38 -0.26 -3.37
C GLY A 255 -3.07 -0.67 -2.70
N SER A 256 -2.64 0.12 -1.72
CA SER A 256 -1.41 -0.16 -0.97
C SER A 256 -1.67 -1.02 0.25
N VAL A 257 -0.64 -1.75 0.69
CA VAL A 257 -0.57 -2.36 2.03
C VAL A 257 0.43 -1.55 2.85
N VAL A 258 -0.05 -0.85 3.86
CA VAL A 258 0.77 -0.09 4.80
C VAL A 258 0.72 -0.77 6.15
N VAL A 259 1.89 -1.10 6.69
CA VAL A 259 2.06 -1.70 8.02
C VAL A 259 2.81 -0.70 8.88
N GLY A 260 2.17 -0.21 9.93
CA GLY A 260 2.69 0.77 10.88
C GLY A 260 3.77 0.17 11.77
N ASP A 261 4.32 0.99 12.65
CA ASP A 261 5.46 0.63 13.46
C ASP A 261 5.10 -0.46 14.48
N ASN A 262 5.99 -1.44 14.68
CA ASN A 262 5.79 -2.61 15.55
C ASN A 262 4.55 -3.46 15.20
N ALA A 263 3.90 -3.22 14.07
CA ALA A 263 2.71 -3.96 13.68
C ALA A 263 3.06 -5.30 13.02
N THR A 264 2.08 -6.20 12.98
CA THR A 264 2.21 -7.51 12.34
C THR A 264 1.17 -7.68 11.24
N PHE A 265 1.64 -7.96 10.03
CA PHE A 265 0.81 -8.29 8.88
C PHE A 265 1.10 -9.73 8.40
N THR A 266 0.05 -10.56 8.38
CA THR A 266 0.13 -11.96 7.92
C THR A 266 -0.92 -12.26 6.85
N ALA A 267 -0.46 -12.47 5.62
CA ALA A 267 -1.27 -12.89 4.49
C ALA A 267 -0.52 -13.90 3.59
N PRO A 268 -0.46 -15.19 4.01
CA PRO A 268 0.19 -16.28 3.27
C PRO A 268 -0.01 -16.32 1.75
N VAL A 269 -1.19 -15.96 1.24
CA VAL A 269 -1.55 -16.11 -0.18
C VAL A 269 -1.79 -14.76 -0.89
N LEU A 270 -1.19 -13.65 -0.42
CA LEU A 270 -1.30 -12.33 -1.05
C LEU A 270 -0.77 -12.29 -2.48
N ALA A 271 -1.57 -12.65 -3.48
CA ALA A 271 -1.08 -12.72 -4.86
C ALA A 271 -0.67 -11.33 -5.41
N LYS A 272 -1.45 -10.28 -5.14
CA LYS A 272 -1.20 -8.95 -5.73
C LYS A 272 -1.41 -7.80 -4.75
N SER A 273 -0.55 -6.78 -4.88
CA SER A 273 -0.76 -5.47 -4.26
C SER A 273 -0.27 -4.31 -5.14
N GLY A 274 -0.76 -3.11 -4.84
CA GLY A 274 -0.24 -1.85 -5.35
C GLY A 274 1.19 -1.62 -4.89
N SER A 275 1.36 -1.01 -3.72
CA SER A 275 2.65 -0.84 -3.04
C SER A 275 2.62 -1.49 -1.66
N VAL A 276 3.78 -1.84 -1.11
CA VAL A 276 3.91 -2.33 0.26
C VAL A 276 4.84 -1.41 1.04
N VAL A 277 4.40 -0.91 2.19
CA VAL A 277 5.21 -0.12 3.11
C VAL A 277 5.21 -0.80 4.47
N VAL A 278 6.40 -1.11 5.00
CA VAL A 278 6.60 -1.74 6.30
C VAL A 278 7.31 -0.74 7.21
N GLY A 279 6.61 -0.31 8.26
CA GLY A 279 7.05 0.64 9.28
C GLY A 279 8.14 0.06 10.18
N ALA A 280 8.70 0.90 11.05
CA ALA A 280 9.84 0.54 11.87
C ALA A 280 9.51 -0.61 12.83
N ASN A 281 10.45 -1.56 12.98
CA ASN A 281 10.28 -2.78 13.79
C ASN A 281 9.07 -3.66 13.42
N ALA A 282 8.38 -3.38 12.31
CA ALA A 282 7.20 -4.12 11.91
C ALA A 282 7.58 -5.43 11.20
N THR A 283 6.63 -6.37 11.15
CA THR A 283 6.80 -7.65 10.46
C THR A 283 5.75 -7.81 9.37
N PHE A 284 6.22 -8.02 8.14
CA PHE A 284 5.40 -8.36 7.00
C PHE A 284 5.71 -9.78 6.51
N THR A 285 4.70 -10.65 6.46
CA THR A 285 4.84 -12.04 5.99
C THR A 285 3.78 -12.36 4.93
N ALA A 286 4.23 -12.59 3.70
CA ALA A 286 3.42 -13.05 2.57
C ALA A 286 4.19 -14.09 1.72
N PRO A 287 4.24 -15.37 2.16
CA PRO A 287 4.85 -16.49 1.45
C PRO A 287 4.66 -16.52 -0.07
N VAL A 288 3.44 -16.26 -0.53
CA VAL A 288 3.07 -16.26 -1.94
C VAL A 288 2.63 -14.85 -2.35
N LEU A 289 3.61 -14.00 -2.71
CA LEU A 289 3.38 -12.62 -3.17
C LEU A 289 3.73 -12.48 -4.65
N ALA A 290 2.81 -12.78 -5.56
CA ALA A 290 3.17 -12.80 -6.98
C ALA A 290 3.62 -11.42 -7.52
N GLU A 291 2.95 -10.34 -7.15
CA GLU A 291 3.24 -9.01 -7.73
C GLU A 291 3.01 -7.85 -6.76
N VAL A 292 3.98 -6.94 -6.73
CA VAL A 292 3.84 -5.57 -6.19
C VAL A 292 4.05 -4.62 -7.36
N SER A 293 2.97 -4.03 -7.86
CA SER A 293 3.02 -3.18 -9.07
C SER A 293 3.80 -1.87 -8.87
N GLY A 294 3.85 -1.37 -7.64
CA GLY A 294 4.64 -0.22 -7.20
C GLY A 294 5.86 -0.65 -6.37
N SER A 295 6.15 0.09 -5.31
CA SER A 295 7.35 -0.12 -4.48
C SER A 295 7.09 -1.03 -3.27
N VAL A 296 8.09 -1.81 -2.90
CA VAL A 296 8.25 -2.37 -1.56
C VAL A 296 9.20 -1.49 -0.77
N VAL A 297 8.75 -0.88 0.32
CA VAL A 297 9.55 -0.05 1.22
C VAL A 297 9.60 -0.68 2.59
N VAL A 298 10.78 -1.04 3.07
CA VAL A 298 11.02 -1.64 4.39
C VAL A 298 11.83 -0.65 5.24
N ARG A 299 11.21 -0.10 6.29
CA ARG A 299 11.82 0.92 7.16
C ARG A 299 12.61 0.31 8.32
N ALA A 300 13.22 1.18 9.11
CA ALA A 300 14.22 0.85 10.12
C ALA A 300 13.88 -0.39 10.98
N ASN A 301 14.83 -1.32 11.09
CA ASN A 301 14.73 -2.57 11.86
C ASN A 301 13.52 -3.48 11.50
N ALA A 302 12.80 -3.19 10.42
CA ALA A 302 11.65 -3.98 10.03
C ALA A 302 12.07 -5.24 9.26
N THR A 303 11.18 -6.23 9.22
CA THR A 303 11.38 -7.48 8.50
C THR A 303 10.32 -7.66 7.44
N PHE A 304 10.76 -7.84 6.19
CA PHE A 304 9.93 -8.23 5.07
C PHE A 304 10.31 -9.64 4.60
N THR A 305 9.33 -10.55 4.56
CA THR A 305 9.52 -11.92 4.07
C THR A 305 8.45 -12.30 3.05
N ALA A 306 8.90 -12.49 1.80
CA ALA A 306 8.08 -12.99 0.69
C ALA A 306 8.87 -14.03 -0.13
N PRO A 307 8.92 -15.30 0.32
CA PRO A 307 9.58 -16.41 -0.36
C PRO A 307 9.43 -16.45 -1.88
N VAL A 308 8.23 -16.16 -2.37
CA VAL A 308 7.93 -16.07 -3.79
C VAL A 308 7.41 -14.66 -4.08
N LEU A 309 8.31 -13.78 -4.56
CA LEU A 309 7.99 -12.45 -5.07
C LEU A 309 8.28 -12.37 -6.57
N ALA A 310 7.32 -12.59 -7.46
CA ALA A 310 7.67 -12.66 -8.88
C ALA A 310 8.11 -11.29 -9.44
N LYS A 311 7.44 -10.21 -9.06
CA LYS A 311 7.77 -8.85 -9.55
C LYS A 311 7.56 -7.77 -8.50
N SER A 312 8.45 -6.79 -8.49
CA SER A 312 8.29 -5.51 -7.80
C SER A 312 8.64 -4.34 -8.72
N GLY A 313 7.95 -3.21 -8.58
CA GLY A 313 8.34 -1.97 -9.23
C GLY A 313 9.69 -1.45 -8.71
N SER A 314 9.85 -1.32 -7.40
CA SER A 314 11.16 -1.08 -6.78
C SER A 314 11.22 -1.71 -5.39
N VAL A 315 12.43 -1.98 -4.90
CA VAL A 315 12.65 -2.40 -3.52
C VAL A 315 13.54 -1.37 -2.83
N VAL A 316 13.08 -0.88 -1.69
CA VAL A 316 13.80 0.06 -0.84
C VAL A 316 13.87 -0.52 0.57
N VAL A 317 15.08 -0.75 1.08
CA VAL A 317 15.33 -1.33 2.42
C VAL A 317 16.15 -0.32 3.20
N ARG A 318 15.71 0.12 4.38
CA ARG A 318 16.35 1.23 5.12
C ARG A 318 16.79 0.81 6.51
N ASP A 319 17.92 1.34 6.96
CA ASP A 319 18.34 1.43 8.37
C ASP A 319 18.20 0.13 9.18
N ASN A 320 19.13 -0.81 9.02
CA ASN A 320 19.11 -2.12 9.72
C ASN A 320 17.91 -3.02 9.39
N ALA A 321 17.07 -2.66 8.42
CA ALA A 321 15.98 -3.50 7.98
C ALA A 321 16.47 -4.73 7.22
N THR A 322 15.64 -5.77 7.20
CA THR A 322 15.90 -7.02 6.48
C THR A 322 14.82 -7.28 5.44
N PHE A 323 15.25 -7.46 4.19
CA PHE A 323 14.41 -7.92 3.09
C PHE A 323 14.86 -9.32 2.66
N THR A 324 13.91 -10.26 2.61
CA THR A 324 14.16 -11.64 2.17
C THR A 324 13.09 -12.09 1.17
N ALA A 325 13.52 -12.30 -0.07
CA ALA A 325 12.71 -12.88 -1.15
C ALA A 325 13.53 -13.90 -1.94
N PRO A 326 13.62 -15.17 -1.48
CA PRO A 326 14.28 -16.28 -2.16
C PRO A 326 14.12 -16.32 -3.67
N VAL A 327 12.91 -16.04 -4.16
CA VAL A 327 12.61 -15.90 -5.57
C VAL A 327 12.07 -14.50 -5.82
N LEU A 328 12.91 -13.59 -6.30
CA LEU A 328 12.54 -12.27 -6.80
C LEU A 328 12.77 -12.20 -8.31
N ALA A 329 11.81 -12.53 -9.17
CA ALA A 329 12.16 -12.66 -10.60
C ALA A 329 12.57 -11.33 -11.24
N LYS A 330 11.86 -10.22 -10.97
CA LYS A 330 12.20 -8.89 -11.51
C LYS A 330 12.00 -7.78 -10.48
N SER A 331 12.89 -6.80 -10.48
CA SER A 331 12.67 -5.50 -9.84
C SER A 331 12.96 -4.36 -10.82
N GLY A 332 12.31 -3.21 -10.67
CA GLY A 332 12.72 -2.01 -11.40
C GLY A 332 14.00 -1.41 -10.82
N SER A 333 14.09 -1.19 -9.51
CA SER A 333 15.34 -0.82 -8.85
C SER A 333 15.48 -1.48 -7.49
N VAL A 334 16.69 -1.51 -6.95
CA VAL A 334 16.96 -1.96 -5.59
C VAL A 334 17.82 -0.93 -4.88
N ASP A 335 17.31 -0.34 -3.80
CA ASP A 335 18.00 0.59 -2.90
C ASP A 335 18.10 -0.07 -1.52
N VAL A 336 19.30 -0.49 -1.14
CA VAL A 336 19.61 -1.08 0.17
C VAL A 336 20.34 -0.02 0.98
N GLY A 337 19.62 0.79 1.74
CA GLY A 337 20.16 1.84 2.58
C GLY A 337 21.05 1.34 3.72
N ASP A 338 21.58 2.27 4.49
CA ASP A 338 22.66 2.02 5.44
C ASP A 338 22.35 0.90 6.45
N ASN A 339 23.34 0.04 6.69
CA ASN A 339 23.26 -1.12 7.59
C ASN A 339 22.15 -2.14 7.25
N ALA A 340 21.41 -1.96 6.15
CA ALA A 340 20.33 -2.87 5.79
C ALA A 340 20.86 -4.15 5.14
N THR A 341 20.01 -5.19 5.13
CA THR A 341 20.31 -6.47 4.51
C THR A 341 19.26 -6.80 3.45
N PHE A 342 19.71 -7.06 2.23
CA PHE A 342 18.90 -7.56 1.13
C PHE A 342 19.37 -8.95 0.71
N THR A 343 18.45 -9.90 0.66
CA THR A 343 18.72 -11.27 0.22
C THR A 343 17.67 -11.76 -0.77
N ALA A 344 18.10 -11.99 -2.01
CA ALA A 344 17.30 -12.60 -3.07
C ALA A 344 18.13 -13.62 -3.87
N PRO A 345 18.24 -14.88 -3.37
CA PRO A 345 18.90 -16.01 -4.03
C PRO A 345 18.74 -16.06 -5.55
N VAL A 346 17.52 -15.84 -6.02
CA VAL A 346 17.18 -15.75 -7.44
C VAL A 346 16.59 -14.38 -7.74
N LEU A 347 17.42 -13.48 -8.29
CA LEU A 347 17.02 -12.16 -8.77
C LEU A 347 17.26 -12.04 -10.28
N ALA A 348 16.33 -12.40 -11.15
CA ALA A 348 16.70 -12.53 -12.57
C ALA A 348 17.10 -11.19 -13.22
N GLU A 349 16.39 -10.09 -12.95
CA GLU A 349 16.60 -8.81 -13.63
C GLU A 349 16.34 -7.62 -12.70
N VAL A 350 17.21 -6.62 -12.77
CA VAL A 350 16.96 -5.26 -12.28
C VAL A 350 17.00 -4.29 -13.45
N SER A 351 15.85 -3.75 -13.86
CA SER A 351 15.78 -2.90 -15.07
C SER A 351 16.31 -1.47 -14.88
N GLY A 352 16.66 -1.11 -13.65
CA GLY A 352 17.26 0.14 -13.24
C GLY A 352 18.56 -0.11 -12.46
N SER A 353 18.80 0.66 -11.41
CA SER A 353 20.04 0.55 -10.61
C SER A 353 19.90 -0.36 -9.39
N VAL A 354 21.05 -0.88 -8.96
CA VAL A 354 21.25 -1.43 -7.62
C VAL A 354 22.13 -0.46 -6.84
N ASP A 355 21.63 0.05 -5.72
CA ASP A 355 22.36 0.93 -4.82
C ASP A 355 22.46 0.28 -3.44
N VAL A 356 23.67 0.14 -2.92
CA VAL A 356 23.97 -0.47 -1.63
C VAL A 356 24.66 0.60 -0.77
N GLY A 357 23.94 1.13 0.21
CA GLY A 357 24.36 2.15 1.17
C GLY A 357 25.44 1.68 2.14
N ASP A 358 25.85 2.58 3.03
CA ASP A 358 27.03 2.38 3.87
C ASP A 358 26.81 1.21 4.84
N ASN A 359 27.81 0.34 4.98
CA ASN A 359 27.76 -0.88 5.82
C ASN A 359 26.61 -1.85 5.47
N ALA A 360 25.92 -1.67 4.34
CA ALA A 360 24.82 -2.53 3.94
C ALA A 360 25.33 -3.82 3.29
N THR A 361 24.46 -4.83 3.24
CA THR A 361 24.75 -6.12 2.60
C THR A 361 23.71 -6.44 1.54
N PHE A 362 24.18 -6.67 0.32
CA PHE A 362 23.38 -7.16 -0.80
C PHE A 362 23.86 -8.55 -1.22
N THR A 363 22.95 -9.52 -1.25
CA THR A 363 23.23 -10.89 -1.71
C THR A 363 22.19 -11.36 -2.73
N ALA A 364 22.64 -11.56 -3.97
CA ALA A 364 21.86 -12.13 -5.07
C ALA A 364 22.71 -13.13 -5.89
N PRO A 365 22.86 -14.39 -5.42
CA PRO A 365 23.61 -15.46 -6.08
C PRO A 365 23.38 -15.60 -7.58
N VAL A 366 22.13 -15.45 -8.01
CA VAL A 366 21.74 -15.45 -9.42
C VAL A 366 21.11 -14.10 -9.74
N LEU A 367 21.92 -13.18 -10.28
CA LEU A 367 21.50 -11.86 -10.73
C LEU A 367 21.77 -11.69 -12.23
N ALA A 368 20.88 -12.03 -13.15
CA ALA A 368 21.31 -12.11 -14.56
C ALA A 368 21.72 -10.74 -15.14
N GLU A 369 20.94 -9.69 -14.91
CA GLU A 369 21.16 -8.38 -15.54
C GLU A 369 20.82 -7.22 -14.59
N VAL A 370 21.65 -6.17 -14.65
CA VAL A 370 21.34 -4.83 -14.14
C VAL A 370 21.44 -3.84 -15.30
N SER A 371 20.31 -3.33 -15.80
CA SER A 371 20.31 -2.42 -16.94
C SER A 371 20.81 -1.00 -16.59
N GLY A 372 20.86 -0.66 -15.29
CA GLY A 372 21.45 0.57 -14.76
C GLY A 372 22.85 0.36 -14.17
N SER A 373 23.22 1.24 -13.23
CA SER A 373 24.48 1.12 -12.49
C SER A 373 24.34 0.25 -11.24
N VAL A 374 25.47 -0.31 -10.81
CA VAL A 374 25.63 -0.90 -9.47
C VAL A 374 26.51 0.02 -8.64
N VAL A 375 25.97 0.56 -7.55
CA VAL A 375 26.70 1.42 -6.61
C VAL A 375 26.80 0.70 -5.27
N VAL A 376 28.01 0.58 -4.74
CA VAL A 376 28.30 -0.05 -3.44
C VAL A 376 29.05 0.97 -2.61
N ARG A 377 28.41 1.57 -1.62
CA ARG A 377 29.00 2.63 -0.79
C ARG A 377 29.93 2.09 0.30
N ALA A 378 30.41 2.96 1.17
CA ALA A 378 31.55 2.69 2.02
C ALA A 378 31.28 1.52 2.99
N ASN A 379 32.28 0.65 3.15
CA ASN A 379 32.20 -0.55 4.00
C ASN A 379 31.07 -1.54 3.64
N ALA A 380 30.37 -1.33 2.52
CA ALA A 380 29.28 -2.19 2.12
C ALA A 380 29.77 -3.47 1.42
N THR A 381 28.91 -4.47 1.37
CA THR A 381 29.21 -5.76 0.71
C THR A 381 28.17 -6.06 -0.35
N PHE A 382 28.64 -6.27 -1.58
CA PHE A 382 27.83 -6.75 -2.71
C PHE A 382 28.33 -8.13 -3.15
N THR A 383 27.43 -9.11 -3.19
CA THR A 383 27.73 -10.48 -3.63
C THR A 383 26.70 -10.96 -4.65
N ALA A 384 27.14 -11.13 -5.90
CA ALA A 384 26.36 -11.72 -6.99
C ALA A 384 27.22 -12.69 -7.84
N PRO A 385 27.43 -13.94 -7.38
CA PRO A 385 28.17 -14.98 -8.07
C PRO A 385 27.93 -15.10 -9.57
N VAL A 386 26.68 -14.97 -10.01
CA VAL A 386 26.28 -15.01 -11.41
C VAL A 386 25.62 -13.68 -11.74
N LEU A 387 26.42 -12.68 -12.12
CA LEU A 387 25.99 -11.36 -12.58
C LEU A 387 26.30 -11.16 -14.06
N ALA A 388 25.47 -11.53 -15.03
CA ALA A 388 25.94 -11.58 -16.41
C ALA A 388 26.34 -10.20 -16.99
N GLU A 389 25.52 -9.17 -16.78
CA GLU A 389 25.73 -7.84 -17.38
C GLU A 389 25.36 -6.69 -16.43
N VAL A 390 26.16 -5.62 -16.49
CA VAL A 390 25.80 -4.29 -15.99
C VAL A 390 25.90 -3.29 -17.14
N SER A 391 24.76 -2.80 -17.63
CA SER A 391 24.77 -1.86 -18.78
C SER A 391 25.20 -0.44 -18.35
N GLY A 392 25.19 -0.12 -17.06
CA GLY A 392 25.73 1.11 -16.48
C GLY A 392 27.17 0.97 -15.96
N SER A 393 27.51 1.79 -14.96
CA SER A 393 28.80 1.71 -14.26
C SER A 393 28.72 0.80 -13.03
N VAL A 394 29.88 0.33 -12.56
CA VAL A 394 30.04 -0.29 -11.26
C VAL A 394 30.92 0.60 -10.39
N ASP A 395 30.34 1.21 -9.36
CA ASP A 395 31.02 2.10 -8.42
C ASP A 395 31.15 1.40 -7.07
N VAL A 396 32.36 1.12 -6.62
CA VAL A 396 32.68 0.47 -5.35
C VAL A 396 33.39 1.46 -4.45
N GLY A 397 32.69 2.07 -3.51
CA GLY A 397 33.21 3.07 -2.58
C GLY A 397 34.24 2.54 -1.60
N ASP A 398 34.81 3.44 -0.81
CA ASP A 398 35.95 3.16 0.07
C ASP A 398 35.68 2.01 1.05
N ASN A 399 36.67 1.13 1.23
CA ASN A 399 36.60 -0.06 2.08
C ASN A 399 35.48 -1.06 1.73
N ALA A 400 34.75 -0.85 0.63
CA ALA A 400 33.68 -1.74 0.22
C ALA A 400 34.20 -3.01 -0.46
N THR A 401 33.35 -4.04 -0.53
CA THR A 401 33.65 -5.30 -1.19
C THR A 401 32.61 -5.60 -2.26
N PHE A 402 33.07 -5.79 -3.49
CA PHE A 402 32.28 -6.24 -4.62
C PHE A 402 32.78 -7.61 -5.10
N THR A 403 31.89 -8.61 -5.13
CA THR A 403 32.19 -9.97 -5.59
C THR A 403 31.17 -10.45 -6.62
N ALA A 404 31.61 -10.59 -7.87
CA ALA A 404 30.84 -11.16 -8.97
C ALA A 404 31.71 -12.10 -9.84
N PRO A 405 31.95 -13.35 -9.39
CA PRO A 405 32.71 -14.38 -10.09
C PRO A 405 32.46 -14.47 -11.60
N VAL A 406 31.20 -14.40 -12.01
CA VAL A 406 30.79 -14.39 -13.41
C VAL A 406 30.13 -13.07 -13.72
N LEU A 407 30.93 -12.08 -14.15
CA LEU A 407 30.48 -10.77 -14.62
C LEU A 407 30.92 -10.52 -16.04
N ALA A 408 30.13 -10.86 -17.06
CA ALA A 408 30.65 -10.86 -18.43
C ALA A 408 31.01 -9.46 -18.95
N GLU A 409 30.13 -8.48 -18.75
CA GLU A 409 30.29 -7.13 -19.32
C GLU A 409 29.89 -6.03 -18.35
N VAL A 410 30.65 -4.93 -18.37
CA VAL A 410 30.26 -3.63 -17.85
C VAL A 410 30.35 -2.62 -18.99
N SER A 411 29.22 -2.10 -19.46
CA SER A 411 29.24 -1.14 -20.59
C SER A 411 29.66 0.27 -20.15
N GLY A 412 29.60 0.58 -18.85
CA GLY A 412 30.12 1.80 -18.24
C GLY A 412 31.55 1.68 -17.73
N SER A 413 31.87 2.46 -16.69
CA SER A 413 33.16 2.40 -15.99
C SER A 413 33.07 1.45 -14.79
N VAL A 414 34.24 1.00 -14.31
CA VAL A 414 34.40 0.36 -13.01
C VAL A 414 35.29 1.25 -12.15
N ASP A 415 34.71 1.89 -11.14
CA ASP A 415 35.44 2.76 -10.21
C ASP A 415 35.53 2.08 -8.84
N VAL A 416 36.74 1.78 -8.40
CA VAL A 416 37.04 1.12 -7.12
C VAL A 416 37.72 2.14 -6.22
N GLY A 417 37.04 2.58 -5.17
CA GLY A 417 37.50 3.56 -4.17
C GLY A 417 38.62 3.05 -3.28
N ASP A 418 39.09 3.90 -2.38
CA ASP A 418 40.29 3.64 -1.58
C ASP A 418 40.08 2.47 -0.63
N ASN A 419 41.09 1.59 -0.52
CA ASN A 419 41.06 0.35 0.28
C ASN A 419 39.94 -0.64 -0.09
N ALA A 420 39.20 -0.41 -1.17
CA ALA A 420 38.12 -1.28 -1.58
C ALA A 420 38.63 -2.53 -2.32
N THR A 421 37.79 -3.55 -2.41
CA THR A 421 38.08 -4.80 -3.12
C THR A 421 37.04 -5.08 -4.19
N PHE A 422 37.49 -5.23 -5.43
CA PHE A 422 36.70 -5.69 -6.56
C PHE A 422 37.21 -7.04 -7.07
N THR A 423 36.34 -8.03 -7.12
CA THR A 423 36.65 -9.39 -7.61
C THR A 423 35.62 -9.85 -8.65
N ALA A 424 36.05 -9.90 -9.92
CA ALA A 424 35.26 -10.45 -11.02
C ALA A 424 36.10 -11.37 -11.93
N PRO A 425 36.34 -12.62 -11.51
CA PRO A 425 37.16 -13.59 -12.22
C PRO A 425 36.91 -13.70 -13.73
N VAL A 426 35.63 -13.73 -14.13
CA VAL A 426 35.18 -13.88 -15.52
C VAL A 426 34.56 -12.57 -16.03
N LEU A 427 35.29 -11.48 -15.90
CA LEU A 427 35.01 -10.22 -16.59
C LEU A 427 35.65 -10.19 -17.95
N ALA A 428 34.87 -9.99 -19.02
CA ALA A 428 35.39 -10.00 -20.38
C ALA A 428 35.68 -8.59 -20.91
N GLU A 429 34.78 -7.64 -20.66
CA GLU A 429 34.90 -6.28 -21.18
C GLU A 429 34.41 -5.22 -20.19
N VAL A 430 35.15 -4.12 -20.12
CA VAL A 430 34.72 -2.85 -19.53
C VAL A 430 34.82 -1.78 -20.62
N SER A 431 33.71 -1.30 -21.17
CA SER A 431 33.80 -0.33 -22.29
C SER A 431 34.32 1.04 -21.83
N GLY A 432 34.04 1.41 -20.58
CA GLY A 432 34.53 2.62 -19.92
C GLY A 432 35.90 2.46 -19.26
N SER A 433 36.16 3.29 -18.26
CA SER A 433 37.45 3.26 -17.54
C SER A 433 37.41 2.27 -16.39
N VAL A 434 38.56 1.69 -16.04
CA VAL A 434 38.78 1.02 -14.76
C VAL A 434 39.65 1.93 -13.90
N VAL A 435 39.09 2.49 -12.83
CA VAL A 435 39.82 3.31 -11.86
C VAL A 435 39.95 2.54 -10.57
N VAL A 436 41.16 2.45 -10.04
CA VAL A 436 41.47 1.77 -8.79
C VAL A 436 42.11 2.78 -7.85
N GLY A 437 41.44 3.09 -6.75
CA GLY A 437 41.85 4.05 -5.72
C GLY A 437 43.06 3.59 -4.92
N ALA A 438 43.56 4.45 -4.05
CA ALA A 438 44.73 4.15 -3.24
C ALA A 438 44.51 2.92 -2.34
N ASN A 439 45.52 2.06 -2.25
CA ASN A 439 45.50 0.78 -1.50
C ASN A 439 44.38 -0.20 -1.91
N ALA A 440 43.62 0.07 -2.97
CA ALA A 440 42.53 -0.77 -3.39
C ALA A 440 43.02 -1.97 -4.22
N THR A 441 42.18 -2.99 -4.34
CA THR A 441 42.48 -4.21 -5.10
C THR A 441 41.41 -4.46 -6.16
N PHE A 442 41.86 -4.58 -7.41
CA PHE A 442 41.06 -5.00 -8.55
C PHE A 442 41.59 -6.33 -9.10
N THR A 443 40.74 -7.35 -9.15
CA THR A 443 41.07 -8.68 -9.68
C THR A 443 40.05 -9.12 -10.71
N ALA A 444 40.48 -9.18 -11.98
CA ALA A 444 39.66 -9.67 -13.10
C ALA A 444 40.52 -10.44 -14.11
N PRO A 445 40.82 -11.73 -13.85
CA PRO A 445 41.84 -12.42 -14.60
C PRO A 445 41.54 -12.64 -16.08
N VAL A 446 40.25 -12.67 -16.47
CA VAL A 446 39.79 -12.90 -17.85
C VAL A 446 39.48 -11.58 -18.59
N LEU A 447 39.67 -10.41 -17.96
CA LEU A 447 39.40 -9.12 -18.60
C LEU A 447 40.19 -9.01 -19.88
N ALA A 448 39.52 -8.94 -21.03
CA ALA A 448 40.17 -8.93 -22.35
C ALA A 448 40.36 -7.50 -22.87
N LYS A 449 39.40 -6.62 -22.59
CA LYS A 449 39.38 -5.23 -23.06
C LYS A 449 38.93 -4.27 -21.96
N SER A 450 39.55 -3.10 -21.95
CA SER A 450 39.07 -1.95 -21.18
C SER A 450 39.21 -0.64 -21.97
N GLY A 451 38.48 0.40 -21.55
CA GLY A 451 38.69 1.78 -21.99
C GLY A 451 40.04 2.32 -21.53
N SER A 452 40.07 3.09 -20.43
CA SER A 452 41.32 3.49 -19.76
C SER A 452 41.52 2.71 -18.48
N VAL A 453 42.76 2.62 -17.98
CA VAL A 453 43.06 2.05 -16.66
C VAL A 453 43.84 3.06 -15.84
N VAL A 454 43.37 3.36 -14.63
CA VAL A 454 44.07 4.20 -13.65
C VAL A 454 44.24 3.40 -12.37
N VAL A 455 45.48 3.25 -11.90
CA VAL A 455 45.83 2.54 -10.68
C VAL A 455 46.47 3.53 -9.71
N GLY A 456 45.79 3.80 -8.59
CA GLY A 456 46.16 4.73 -7.54
C GLY A 456 47.35 4.28 -6.71
N ASP A 457 47.81 5.13 -5.79
CA ASP A 457 49.01 4.87 -4.99
C ASP A 457 48.87 3.58 -4.15
N ASN A 458 49.90 2.73 -4.16
CA ASN A 458 49.92 1.42 -3.46
C ASN A 458 48.79 0.45 -3.86
N ALA A 459 48.02 0.74 -4.91
CA ALA A 459 46.90 -0.09 -5.33
C ALA A 459 47.38 -1.30 -6.16
N THR A 460 46.52 -2.32 -6.27
CA THR A 460 46.81 -3.53 -7.04
C THR A 460 45.76 -3.75 -8.12
N PHE A 461 46.22 -3.86 -9.37
CA PHE A 461 45.42 -4.23 -10.53
C PHE A 461 45.95 -5.54 -11.12
N THR A 462 45.09 -6.56 -11.22
CA THR A 462 45.44 -7.88 -11.76
C THR A 462 44.44 -8.33 -12.83
N ALA A 463 44.90 -8.34 -14.09
CA ALA A 463 44.15 -8.83 -15.24
C ALA A 463 45.07 -9.57 -16.23
N PRO A 464 45.41 -10.84 -16.00
CA PRO A 464 46.43 -11.52 -16.77
C PRO A 464 46.12 -11.71 -18.26
N VAL A 465 44.83 -11.67 -18.65
CA VAL A 465 44.35 -11.85 -20.03
C VAL A 465 44.03 -10.52 -20.74
N LEU A 466 44.29 -9.37 -20.09
CA LEU A 466 44.03 -8.05 -20.68
C LEU A 466 44.89 -7.83 -21.92
N ALA A 467 44.24 -7.80 -23.09
CA ALA A 467 44.90 -7.72 -24.39
C ALA A 467 44.92 -6.30 -24.95
N GLU A 468 43.88 -5.50 -24.67
CA GLU A 468 43.72 -4.14 -25.18
C GLU A 468 43.18 -3.17 -24.13
N VAL A 469 43.85 -2.02 -24.04
CA VAL A 469 43.35 -0.80 -23.37
C VAL A 469 43.18 0.25 -24.47
N SER A 470 41.97 0.71 -24.77
CA SER A 470 41.76 1.64 -25.89
C SER A 470 42.24 3.06 -25.58
N GLY A 471 42.23 3.45 -24.29
CA GLY A 471 42.69 4.72 -23.76
C GLY A 471 44.06 4.62 -23.08
N SER A 472 44.26 5.35 -21.99
CA SER A 472 45.53 5.41 -21.28
C SER A 472 45.66 4.38 -20.17
N VAL A 473 46.88 3.96 -19.85
CA VAL A 473 47.22 3.25 -18.62
C VAL A 473 48.04 4.19 -17.74
N VAL A 474 47.53 4.53 -16.56
CA VAL A 474 48.20 5.36 -15.57
C VAL A 474 48.40 4.54 -14.31
N VAL A 475 49.65 4.34 -13.89
CA VAL A 475 49.99 3.58 -12.67
C VAL A 475 50.74 4.50 -11.74
N ARG A 476 50.17 4.82 -10.57
CA ARG A 476 50.72 5.77 -9.60
C ARG A 476 51.80 5.13 -8.71
N ALA A 477 52.30 5.87 -7.72
CA ALA A 477 53.50 5.47 -6.99
C ALA A 477 53.27 4.20 -6.17
N ASN A 478 54.28 3.32 -6.12
CA ASN A 478 54.26 2.03 -5.42
C ASN A 478 53.11 1.08 -5.81
N ALA A 479 52.34 1.39 -6.86
CA ALA A 479 51.23 0.56 -7.29
C ALA A 479 51.71 -0.68 -8.06
N THR A 480 50.87 -1.70 -8.14
CA THR A 480 51.13 -2.93 -8.90
C THR A 480 50.12 -3.06 -10.03
N PHE A 481 50.61 -3.16 -11.27
CA PHE A 481 49.82 -3.44 -12.46
C PHE A 481 50.30 -4.71 -13.15
N THR A 482 49.41 -5.70 -13.28
CA THR A 482 49.71 -7.00 -13.89
C THR A 482 48.78 -7.31 -15.06
N ALA A 483 49.30 -7.18 -16.29
CA ALA A 483 48.65 -7.54 -17.55
C ALA A 483 49.69 -8.07 -18.56
N PRO A 484 50.19 -9.30 -18.39
CA PRO A 484 51.31 -9.87 -19.14
C PRO A 484 51.02 -10.03 -20.64
N VAL A 485 49.76 -10.14 -21.06
CA VAL A 485 49.38 -10.26 -22.47
C VAL A 485 48.96 -8.94 -23.14
N LEU A 486 49.06 -7.81 -22.42
CA LEU A 486 48.68 -6.51 -22.94
C LEU A 486 49.57 -6.13 -24.12
N ALA A 487 48.97 -6.04 -25.30
CA ALA A 487 49.67 -5.79 -26.56
C ALA A 487 49.40 -4.39 -27.14
N LYS A 488 48.29 -3.76 -26.73
CA LYS A 488 47.85 -2.45 -27.22
C LYS A 488 47.35 -1.58 -26.08
N SER A 489 47.91 -0.38 -25.99
CA SER A 489 47.41 0.71 -25.15
C SER A 489 47.54 2.03 -25.91
N GLY A 490 46.84 3.08 -25.45
CA GLY A 490 47.19 4.46 -25.74
C GLY A 490 48.47 4.87 -25.01
N SER A 491 48.44 6.00 -24.29
CA SER A 491 49.58 6.44 -23.47
C SER A 491 49.75 5.56 -22.23
N VAL A 492 51.01 5.34 -21.82
CA VAL A 492 51.34 4.68 -20.55
C VAL A 492 52.16 5.64 -19.70
N ASP A 493 51.69 5.90 -18.49
CA ASP A 493 52.39 6.66 -17.45
C ASP A 493 52.60 5.77 -16.23
N VAL A 494 53.85 5.62 -15.79
CA VAL A 494 54.23 4.76 -14.67
C VAL A 494 55.01 5.59 -13.66
N GLY A 495 54.41 5.79 -12.50
CA GLY A 495 54.94 6.53 -11.38
C GLY A 495 56.12 5.84 -10.69
N ALA A 496 56.74 6.57 -9.78
CA ALA A 496 57.91 6.10 -9.05
C ALA A 496 57.62 4.81 -8.25
N ASN A 497 58.57 3.86 -8.28
CA ASN A 497 58.51 2.58 -7.56
C ASN A 497 57.30 1.68 -7.89
N ALA A 498 56.52 1.99 -8.93
CA ALA A 498 55.45 1.12 -9.38
C ALA A 498 56.00 -0.17 -10.00
N THR A 499 55.28 -1.28 -9.80
CA THR A 499 55.51 -2.55 -10.50
C THR A 499 54.59 -2.62 -11.71
N PHE A 500 55.17 -2.60 -12.92
CA PHE A 500 54.41 -2.64 -14.18
C PHE A 500 54.78 -3.87 -15.01
N THR A 501 53.83 -4.80 -15.18
CA THR A 501 54.02 -6.05 -15.91
C THR A 501 53.15 -6.10 -17.18
N ALA A 502 53.71 -5.68 -18.31
CA ALA A 502 53.12 -5.80 -19.66
C ALA A 502 54.21 -5.96 -20.75
N PRO A 503 54.85 -7.14 -20.85
CA PRO A 503 56.02 -7.37 -21.70
C PRO A 503 55.72 -7.33 -23.22
N LEU A 504 54.46 -7.54 -23.64
CA LEU A 504 54.07 -7.50 -25.06
C LEU A 504 53.81 -6.09 -25.58
N LEU A 505 53.70 -5.10 -24.68
CA LEU A 505 53.44 -3.72 -25.08
C LEU A 505 54.69 -3.12 -25.72
N LYS A 506 54.59 -2.75 -27.01
CA LYS A 506 55.69 -2.11 -27.72
C LYS A 506 56.03 -0.78 -27.03
N LYS A 507 57.28 -0.58 -26.63
CA LYS A 507 57.77 0.69 -26.08
C LYS A 507 57.61 1.82 -27.11
N GLY A 508 56.47 2.49 -27.10
CA GLY A 508 56.26 3.78 -27.77
C GLY A 508 57.00 4.85 -26.98
N GLY A 509 58.03 5.45 -27.56
CA GLY A 509 58.89 6.39 -26.84
C GLY A 509 58.18 7.69 -26.47
N ARG A 510 58.17 8.01 -25.18
CA ARG A 510 58.86 9.17 -24.59
C ARG A 510 59.02 8.91 -23.09
N LYS A 511 60.27 8.98 -22.63
CA LYS A 511 60.65 9.02 -21.22
C LYS A 511 60.33 10.40 -20.64
#